data_AF-A0A958WRN3-F1
#
_entry.id   AF-A0A958WRN3-F1
#
_cell.length_a   1.000
_cell.length_b   1.000
_cell.length_c   1.000
_cell.angle_alpha   90.00
_cell.angle_beta   90.00
_cell.angle_gamma   90.00
#
_symmetry.space_group_name_H-M   'P 1'
#
loop_
_entity.id
_entity.type
_entity.pdbx_description
1 polymer ?
#
loop_
_entity_poly.entity_id
_entity_poly.type
_entity_poly.pdbx_seq_one_letter_code
_entity_poly.pdbx_strand_id
1 'polypeptide(L)'
;MRTLVILVFSLLTFSVLSQTPVAQFSFDENTGNLTTVDSVNMSSFPIANHFQKPERIDAPHGKALRLDGYSTWASNANFSIPNVTKKMAVEIWYATEAFNEQSVGLVSQLSGSAGFAVKVGPFGNVFSQFYADGQTYFFTTNQTLKKYLWNYIVFQVDLDEKKAQLFVNGELWATKETGSHDALTFSNGTFYLGRGNDSPMFDQFLLSVANGALDEVKIFNQTFSPAEIAARFDAIGLVETELEIDPNIRHAGDHLRPRYHVMPNTSWTNESYGLTWYNGKYHLFSQKNPNSPTLYFMHWGHYSSPDLVSWKEERITLAPQPGFSDFGIWSGATVFDENGTPVISYTGVDGQKAGIGMAFPLDGNLIEWETAPENPVIPNPPPQYQHMDFRDPYIWKEGNTYYMIVGSGLQNNGGGILFSYKSTDLLNWNSILPIYQNTSFSIGGRFWEMPAMLKFENGDYALVVTPQFVGKPAETIYWVGKFENEKFTPYDPEPKKFEHLTRHLLSPAFGHDEAGRLTYIGIVPEDRDVNDQIEAGWRQTFSLPRVARLLGDGQIGHYPHPNLCRLRQDSVHIENRTIGPGTNFNLPEIEGNQYEIDVVLVPEPGAKFSLQILKNATASLFTGIDCDLTINRLGLN
;
A
#
# COMPACT_ATOMS: atom_id res chain seq x y z
N MET A 1 -5.40 -36.86 50.09
CA MET A 1 -6.79 -36.37 49.93
C MET A 1 -6.76 -35.09 49.12
N ARG A 2 -7.05 -35.15 47.82
CA ARG A 2 -7.30 -33.98 46.97
C ARG A 2 -8.63 -34.27 46.28
N THR A 3 -9.63 -33.46 46.58
CA THR A 3 -11.01 -33.59 46.11
C THR A 3 -11.07 -33.15 44.65
N LEU A 4 -11.48 -34.07 43.77
CA LEU A 4 -11.72 -33.83 42.36
C LEU A 4 -13.12 -33.19 42.23
N VAL A 5 -13.18 -31.92 41.83
CA VAL A 5 -14.44 -31.26 41.45
C VAL A 5 -14.66 -31.52 39.97
N ILE A 6 -15.61 -32.40 39.66
CA ILE A 6 -16.08 -32.62 38.29
C ILE A 6 -17.12 -31.54 38.00
N LEU A 7 -16.76 -30.55 37.18
CA LEU A 7 -17.72 -29.64 36.56
C LEU A 7 -18.38 -30.36 35.38
N VAL A 8 -19.67 -30.64 35.52
CA VAL A 8 -20.51 -31.14 34.44
C VAL A 8 -20.92 -29.94 33.58
N PHE A 9 -20.29 -29.78 32.40
CA PHE A 9 -20.80 -28.90 31.37
C PHE A 9 -22.01 -29.56 30.71
N SER A 10 -23.20 -28.99 30.90
CA SER A 10 -24.37 -29.33 30.10
C SER A 10 -24.18 -28.73 28.70
N LEU A 11 -23.78 -29.55 27.72
CA LEU A 11 -23.92 -29.20 26.31
C LEU A 11 -25.42 -29.17 25.97
N LEU A 12 -26.00 -27.97 25.94
CA LEU A 12 -27.24 -27.71 25.22
C LEU A 12 -26.89 -27.65 23.73
N THR A 13 -27.02 -28.79 23.05
CA THR A 13 -26.98 -28.84 21.58
C THR A 13 -28.26 -28.19 21.05
N PHE A 14 -28.20 -26.90 20.70
CA PHE A 14 -29.22 -26.32 19.83
C PHE A 14 -29.06 -26.96 18.45
N SER A 15 -30.02 -27.81 18.07
CA SER A 15 -30.18 -28.21 16.68
C SER A 15 -30.62 -26.98 15.89
N VAL A 16 -29.67 -26.28 15.27
CA VAL A 16 -30.00 -25.28 14.25
C VAL A 16 -30.62 -26.06 13.10
N LEU A 17 -31.96 -26.08 13.01
CA LEU A 17 -32.64 -26.59 11.83
C LEU A 17 -32.06 -25.84 10.63
N SER A 18 -31.48 -26.57 9.68
CA SER A 18 -30.99 -25.99 8.42
C SER A 18 -32.16 -25.30 7.73
N GLN A 19 -32.15 -23.98 7.81
CA GLN A 19 -33.14 -23.13 7.15
C GLN A 19 -32.61 -22.84 5.74
N THR A 20 -33.46 -23.04 4.73
CA THR A 20 -33.07 -22.91 3.33
C THR A 20 -33.04 -21.43 2.90
N PRO A 21 -31.93 -20.93 2.35
CA PRO A 21 -31.89 -19.59 1.76
C PRO A 21 -32.74 -19.51 0.48
N VAL A 22 -33.17 -18.31 0.12
CA VAL A 22 -33.80 -18.02 -1.18
C VAL A 22 -32.78 -17.73 -2.28
N ALA A 23 -31.53 -17.44 -1.91
CA ALA A 23 -30.37 -17.33 -2.81
C ALA A 23 -29.07 -17.62 -2.03
N GLN A 24 -28.10 -18.31 -2.63
CA GLN A 24 -26.82 -18.63 -1.99
C GLN A 24 -25.66 -18.66 -2.98
N PHE A 25 -24.58 -17.94 -2.66
CA PHE A 25 -23.33 -17.88 -3.40
C PHE A 25 -22.18 -18.35 -2.50
N SER A 26 -21.62 -19.53 -2.78
CA SER A 26 -20.51 -20.07 -1.99
C SER A 26 -19.14 -19.62 -2.47
N PHE A 27 -19.00 -19.31 -3.76
CA PHE A 27 -17.73 -18.95 -4.41
C PHE A 27 -16.66 -20.06 -4.40
N ASP A 28 -17.06 -21.32 -4.21
CA ASP A 28 -16.19 -22.50 -4.16
C ASP A 28 -15.57 -22.93 -5.49
N GLU A 29 -15.76 -22.16 -6.56
CA GLU A 29 -15.20 -22.52 -7.86
C GLU A 29 -13.66 -22.49 -7.85
N ASN A 30 -13.02 -23.10 -8.86
CA ASN A 30 -11.57 -23.00 -9.00
C ASN A 30 -11.14 -21.60 -9.47
N THR A 31 -9.93 -21.18 -9.06
CA THR A 31 -9.26 -19.99 -9.61
C THR A 31 -9.28 -19.99 -11.14
N GLY A 32 -9.61 -18.84 -11.73
CA GLY A 32 -9.77 -18.67 -13.17
C GLY A 32 -11.18 -18.94 -13.70
N ASN A 33 -12.11 -19.43 -12.89
CA ASN A 33 -13.51 -19.52 -13.31
C ASN A 33 -14.15 -18.11 -13.38
N LEU A 34 -14.64 -17.74 -14.56
CA LEU A 34 -15.22 -16.44 -14.88
C LEU A 34 -16.70 -16.30 -14.48
N THR A 35 -17.21 -17.23 -13.68
CA THR A 35 -18.62 -17.27 -13.27
C THR A 35 -18.74 -17.84 -11.88
N THR A 36 -19.66 -17.28 -11.10
CA THR A 36 -20.21 -17.91 -9.91
C THR A 36 -21.72 -18.12 -10.07
N VAL A 37 -22.33 -18.91 -9.21
CA VAL A 37 -23.73 -19.35 -9.37
C VAL A 37 -24.48 -19.16 -8.07
N ASP A 38 -25.71 -18.66 -8.17
CA ASP A 38 -26.70 -18.83 -7.11
C ASP A 38 -27.13 -20.31 -7.08
N SER A 39 -26.64 -21.05 -6.10
CA SER A 39 -26.87 -22.49 -5.95
C SER A 39 -28.32 -22.87 -5.68
N VAL A 40 -29.18 -21.91 -5.27
CA VAL A 40 -30.61 -22.16 -5.01
C VAL A 40 -31.40 -22.11 -6.31
N ASN A 41 -31.20 -21.07 -7.11
CA ASN A 41 -31.99 -20.84 -8.33
C ASN A 41 -31.23 -21.20 -9.62
N MET A 42 -30.00 -21.70 -9.50
CA MET A 42 -29.09 -22.01 -10.62
C MET A 42 -28.86 -20.84 -11.58
N SER A 43 -28.95 -19.61 -11.07
CA SER A 43 -28.71 -18.40 -11.85
C SER A 43 -27.22 -18.13 -11.93
N SER A 44 -26.72 -17.89 -13.14
CA SER A 44 -25.30 -17.60 -13.39
C SER A 44 -24.98 -16.13 -13.19
N PHE A 45 -23.83 -15.85 -12.59
CA PHE A 45 -23.29 -14.52 -12.33
C PHE A 45 -21.87 -14.44 -12.92
N PRO A 46 -21.72 -13.83 -14.12
CA PRO A 46 -20.40 -13.54 -14.67
C PRO A 46 -19.55 -12.72 -13.69
N ILE A 47 -18.28 -13.05 -13.62
CA ILE A 47 -17.29 -12.34 -12.81
C ILE A 47 -16.52 -11.40 -13.73
N ALA A 48 -16.63 -10.09 -13.48
CA ALA A 48 -15.69 -9.13 -14.01
C ALA A 48 -14.35 -9.32 -13.29
N ASN A 49 -13.26 -9.35 -14.04
CA ASN A 49 -11.89 -9.35 -13.52
C ASN A 49 -10.98 -8.87 -14.65
N HIS A 50 -10.13 -7.89 -14.37
CA HIS A 50 -9.27 -7.26 -15.37
C HIS A 50 -8.35 -8.27 -16.07
N PHE A 51 -7.86 -9.27 -15.32
CA PHE A 51 -6.88 -10.27 -15.78
C PHE A 51 -7.52 -11.52 -16.39
N GLN A 52 -8.87 -11.57 -16.49
CA GLN A 52 -9.62 -12.73 -16.95
C GLN A 52 -9.28 -14.02 -16.20
N LYS A 53 -8.88 -13.91 -14.93
CA LYS A 53 -8.46 -15.03 -14.09
C LYS A 53 -8.72 -14.71 -12.61
N PRO A 54 -9.98 -14.56 -12.19
CA PRO A 54 -10.31 -14.20 -10.81
C PRO A 54 -9.76 -15.25 -9.83
N GLU A 55 -9.08 -14.79 -8.78
CA GLU A 55 -8.54 -15.68 -7.75
C GLU A 55 -9.59 -16.20 -6.78
N ARG A 56 -9.16 -17.26 -6.09
CA ARG A 56 -9.88 -17.88 -5.00
C ARG A 56 -8.90 -18.10 -3.86
N ILE A 57 -9.32 -17.80 -2.64
CA ILE A 57 -8.53 -18.01 -1.42
C ILE A 57 -9.25 -18.98 -0.50
N ASP A 58 -8.53 -19.53 0.48
CA ASP A 58 -9.14 -20.33 1.55
C ASP A 58 -10.11 -19.48 2.39
N ALA A 59 -11.25 -20.07 2.71
CA ALA A 59 -12.32 -19.43 3.44
C ALA A 59 -12.97 -20.41 4.44
N PRO A 60 -13.75 -19.91 5.43
CA PRO A 60 -14.43 -20.76 6.40
C PRO A 60 -15.29 -21.85 5.76
N HIS A 61 -15.88 -21.58 4.59
CA HIS A 61 -16.74 -22.53 3.88
C HIS A 61 -16.15 -23.02 2.56
N GLY A 62 -14.84 -23.28 2.52
CA GLY A 62 -14.16 -23.80 1.32
C GLY A 62 -13.31 -22.72 0.68
N LYS A 63 -13.79 -22.11 -0.40
CA LYS A 63 -13.09 -21.03 -1.11
C LYS A 63 -13.93 -19.77 -1.19
N ALA A 64 -13.25 -18.63 -1.24
CA ALA A 64 -13.86 -17.32 -1.43
C ALA A 64 -13.41 -16.65 -2.73
N LEU A 65 -14.27 -15.80 -3.29
CA LEU A 65 -13.89 -14.89 -4.38
C LEU A 65 -13.00 -13.78 -3.83
N ARG A 66 -11.75 -13.71 -4.31
CA ARG A 66 -10.83 -12.59 -4.01
C ARG A 66 -11.27 -11.35 -4.79
N LEU A 67 -11.43 -10.23 -4.11
CA LEU A 67 -11.80 -8.92 -4.66
C LEU A 67 -10.61 -7.97 -4.59
N ASP A 68 -10.07 -7.52 -5.72
CA ASP A 68 -8.83 -6.73 -5.79
C ASP A 68 -9.00 -5.23 -5.53
N GLY A 69 -10.20 -4.76 -5.17
CA GLY A 69 -10.47 -3.35 -4.87
C GLY A 69 -10.86 -2.50 -6.08
N TYR A 70 -10.71 -2.97 -7.32
CA TYR A 70 -11.00 -2.15 -8.50
C TYR A 70 -11.55 -2.89 -9.72
N SER A 71 -11.35 -4.20 -9.86
CA SER A 71 -11.70 -4.92 -11.09
C SER A 71 -12.49 -6.20 -10.91
N THR A 72 -12.56 -6.74 -9.68
CA THR A 72 -13.15 -8.06 -9.44
C THR A 72 -14.49 -7.99 -8.73
N TRP A 73 -15.58 -8.39 -9.40
CA TRP A 73 -16.92 -8.50 -8.83
C TRP A 73 -17.79 -9.47 -9.65
N ALA A 74 -18.86 -10.01 -9.06
CA ALA A 74 -19.86 -10.79 -9.80
C ALA A 74 -21.16 -9.99 -9.98
N SER A 75 -21.88 -10.20 -11.08
CA SER A 75 -23.17 -9.52 -11.27
C SER A 75 -24.15 -10.28 -12.15
N ASN A 76 -25.44 -9.95 -12.01
CA ASN A 76 -26.49 -10.41 -12.91
C ASN A 76 -27.59 -9.34 -13.03
N ALA A 77 -27.84 -8.88 -14.25
CA ALA A 77 -28.84 -7.84 -14.55
C ALA A 77 -30.30 -8.34 -14.53
N ASN A 78 -30.50 -9.66 -14.61
CA ASN A 78 -31.81 -10.31 -14.71
C ASN A 78 -32.18 -11.07 -13.44
N PHE A 79 -31.38 -10.97 -12.38
CA PHE A 79 -31.65 -11.63 -11.12
C PHE A 79 -32.63 -10.81 -10.27
N SER A 80 -33.62 -11.49 -9.70
CA SER A 80 -34.57 -10.89 -8.75
C SER A 80 -34.66 -11.79 -7.53
N ILE A 81 -34.67 -11.20 -6.34
CA ILE A 81 -34.76 -11.96 -5.08
C ILE A 81 -36.14 -12.62 -5.00
N PRO A 82 -36.23 -13.96 -4.96
CA PRO A 82 -37.51 -14.64 -4.95
C PRO A 82 -38.09 -14.70 -3.53
N ASN A 83 -39.43 -14.63 -3.44
CA ASN A 83 -40.21 -14.98 -2.25
C ASN A 83 -39.87 -14.18 -0.96
N VAL A 84 -39.43 -12.92 -1.10
CA VAL A 84 -39.23 -11.99 0.02
C VAL A 84 -40.30 -10.90 -0.02
N THR A 85 -40.99 -10.67 1.10
CA THR A 85 -42.02 -9.62 1.20
C THR A 85 -41.80 -8.74 2.42
N LYS A 86 -41.92 -9.29 3.63
CA LYS A 86 -41.84 -8.50 4.88
C LYS A 86 -40.59 -8.74 5.72
N LYS A 87 -39.94 -9.88 5.52
CA LYS A 87 -38.80 -10.32 6.32
C LYS A 87 -37.66 -10.71 5.39
N MET A 88 -36.46 -10.21 5.68
CA MET A 88 -35.26 -10.53 4.93
C MET A 88 -34.07 -10.61 5.88
N ALA A 89 -33.19 -11.58 5.66
CA ALA A 89 -31.86 -11.60 6.25
C ALA A 89 -30.82 -11.83 5.15
N VAL A 90 -29.71 -11.12 5.22
CA VAL A 90 -28.56 -11.24 4.32
C VAL A 90 -27.36 -11.60 5.19
N GLU A 91 -26.84 -12.81 5.02
CA GLU A 91 -25.62 -13.30 5.67
C GLU A 91 -24.45 -13.17 4.69
N ILE A 92 -23.29 -12.69 5.18
CA ILE A 92 -22.08 -12.48 4.39
C ILE A 92 -20.87 -12.83 5.25
N TRP A 93 -19.93 -13.61 4.70
CA TRP A 93 -18.57 -13.70 5.24
C TRP A 93 -17.64 -12.82 4.41
N TYR A 94 -16.97 -11.88 5.08
CA TYR A 94 -16.11 -10.89 4.43
C TYR A 94 -14.80 -10.69 5.19
N ALA A 95 -13.70 -10.81 4.49
CA ALA A 95 -12.37 -10.46 4.99
C ALA A 95 -11.74 -9.38 4.11
N THR A 96 -10.91 -8.52 4.69
CA THR A 96 -10.21 -7.47 3.92
C THR A 96 -8.86 -7.11 4.54
N GLU A 97 -7.91 -6.74 3.69
CA GLU A 97 -6.58 -6.23 4.07
C GLU A 97 -6.61 -4.70 4.20
N ALA A 98 -7.54 -4.05 3.50
CA ALA A 98 -7.69 -2.60 3.45
C ALA A 98 -9.12 -2.18 3.12
N PHE A 99 -9.59 -1.14 3.81
CA PHE A 99 -10.85 -0.51 3.45
C PHE A 99 -10.64 0.45 2.26
N ASN A 100 -11.66 0.54 1.40
CA ASN A 100 -11.69 1.47 0.27
C ASN A 100 -11.90 2.91 0.75
N GLU A 101 -11.42 3.89 0.00
CA GLU A 101 -11.58 5.33 0.22
C GLU A 101 -13.03 5.83 0.36
N GLN A 102 -14.00 5.02 -0.05
CA GLN A 102 -15.42 5.30 0.10
C GLN A 102 -16.21 4.03 0.38
N SER A 103 -17.51 4.18 0.65
CA SER A 103 -18.35 3.02 0.94
C SER A 103 -18.52 2.12 -0.30
N VAL A 104 -18.19 0.84 -0.17
CA VAL A 104 -18.27 -0.16 -1.24
C VAL A 104 -19.31 -1.23 -0.92
N GLY A 105 -20.03 -1.72 -1.92
CA GLY A 105 -21.04 -2.76 -1.75
C GLY A 105 -20.43 -4.15 -1.62
N LEU A 106 -20.80 -4.90 -0.57
CA LEU A 106 -20.54 -6.34 -0.52
C LEU A 106 -21.64 -7.09 -1.29
N VAL A 107 -22.89 -6.65 -1.09
CA VAL A 107 -24.07 -7.09 -1.84
C VAL A 107 -24.92 -5.85 -2.11
N SER A 108 -25.30 -5.61 -3.37
CA SER A 108 -26.17 -4.48 -3.69
C SER A 108 -27.05 -4.71 -4.91
N GLN A 109 -28.30 -4.28 -4.79
CA GLN A 109 -29.25 -4.19 -5.90
C GLN A 109 -30.11 -2.95 -5.71
N LEU A 110 -29.58 -1.77 -6.00
CA LEU A 110 -30.24 -0.46 -5.87
C LEU A 110 -30.60 0.12 -7.25
N SER A 111 -31.81 0.67 -7.39
CA SER A 111 -32.19 1.52 -8.52
C SER A 111 -33.35 2.44 -8.14
N GLY A 112 -33.20 3.75 -8.35
CA GLY A 112 -34.22 4.74 -7.99
C GLY A 112 -34.60 4.66 -6.51
N SER A 113 -35.89 4.45 -6.24
CA SER A 113 -36.44 4.33 -4.88
C SER A 113 -36.73 2.88 -4.47
N ALA A 114 -35.89 1.95 -4.93
CA ALA A 114 -36.05 0.53 -4.68
C ALA A 114 -34.70 -0.16 -4.48
N GLY A 115 -34.72 -1.27 -3.74
CA GLY A 115 -33.58 -2.16 -3.57
C GLY A 115 -33.06 -2.26 -2.15
N PHE A 116 -31.85 -2.82 -2.05
CA PHE A 116 -31.09 -2.87 -0.81
C PHE A 116 -29.59 -2.95 -1.11
N ALA A 117 -28.78 -2.65 -0.10
CA ALA A 117 -27.34 -2.88 -0.12
C ALA A 117 -26.81 -3.10 1.30
N VAL A 118 -25.79 -3.95 1.41
CA VAL A 118 -24.88 -4.04 2.56
C VAL A 118 -23.51 -3.58 2.07
N LYS A 119 -22.95 -2.54 2.70
CA LYS A 119 -21.73 -1.86 2.27
C LYS A 119 -20.73 -1.76 3.43
N VAL A 120 -19.46 -1.57 3.12
CA VAL A 120 -18.39 -1.29 4.08
C VAL A 120 -17.79 0.06 3.77
N GLY A 121 -17.59 0.88 4.81
CA GLY A 121 -17.00 2.21 4.74
C GLY A 121 -15.48 2.26 4.75
N PRO A 122 -14.91 3.46 4.57
CA PRO A 122 -13.46 3.68 4.57
C PRO A 122 -12.76 3.40 5.89
N PHE A 123 -13.51 3.30 6.99
CA PHE A 123 -12.97 3.00 8.31
C PHE A 123 -13.55 1.70 8.87
N GLY A 124 -14.00 0.82 7.97
CA GLY A 124 -14.53 -0.51 8.29
C GLY A 124 -15.88 -0.52 8.97
N ASN A 125 -16.56 0.62 9.08
CA ASN A 125 -17.92 0.65 9.55
C ASN A 125 -18.87 0.08 8.49
N VAL A 126 -19.91 -0.65 8.92
CA VAL A 126 -20.85 -1.29 8.02
C VAL A 126 -22.04 -0.36 7.80
N PHE A 127 -22.39 -0.19 6.53
CA PHE A 127 -23.56 0.56 6.11
C PHE A 127 -24.59 -0.39 5.52
N SER A 128 -25.86 -0.04 5.66
CA SER A 128 -26.93 -0.73 4.92
C SER A 128 -27.96 0.26 4.44
N GLN A 129 -28.55 -0.03 3.28
CA GLN A 129 -29.63 0.74 2.70
C GLN A 129 -30.73 -0.24 2.28
N PHE A 130 -31.99 0.10 2.49
CA PHE A 130 -33.11 -0.66 1.92
C PHE A 130 -34.35 0.22 1.77
N TYR A 131 -35.34 -0.29 1.03
CA TYR A 131 -36.62 0.39 0.82
C TYR A 131 -37.80 -0.44 1.32
N ALA A 132 -38.79 0.20 1.93
CA ALA A 132 -40.08 -0.39 2.29
C ALA A 132 -41.22 0.56 1.88
N ASP A 133 -42.19 0.04 1.13
CA ASP A 133 -43.23 0.82 0.42
C ASP A 133 -42.71 2.12 -0.24
N GLY A 134 -41.54 2.04 -0.88
CA GLY A 134 -40.86 3.17 -1.53
C GLY A 134 -40.13 4.16 -0.61
N GLN A 135 -40.22 3.99 0.72
CA GLN A 135 -39.48 4.77 1.71
C GLN A 135 -38.08 4.20 1.93
N THR A 136 -37.06 5.07 1.95
CA THR A 136 -35.65 4.68 2.16
C THR A 136 -35.25 4.63 3.63
N TYR A 137 -34.41 3.66 3.97
CA TYR A 137 -33.79 3.49 5.28
C TYR A 137 -32.27 3.37 5.12
N PHE A 138 -31.51 4.03 6.01
CA PHE A 138 -30.05 3.99 6.04
C PHE A 138 -29.54 3.58 7.43
N PHE A 139 -28.47 2.79 7.44
CA PHE A 139 -27.74 2.31 8.61
C PHE A 139 -26.27 2.69 8.48
N THR A 140 -25.68 3.01 9.63
CA THR A 140 -24.25 3.16 9.79
C THR A 140 -23.90 2.65 11.18
N THR A 141 -22.93 1.73 11.27
CA THR A 141 -22.37 1.31 12.56
C THR A 141 -21.28 2.28 13.01
N ASN A 142 -20.98 2.29 14.31
CA ASN A 142 -19.86 3.06 14.86
C ASN A 142 -18.62 2.18 15.08
N GLN A 143 -18.80 0.87 15.05
CA GLN A 143 -17.75 -0.14 15.18
C GLN A 143 -17.10 -0.42 13.82
N THR A 144 -15.86 -0.88 13.87
CA THR A 144 -15.00 -1.17 12.72
C THR A 144 -14.82 -2.69 12.58
N LEU A 145 -15.02 -3.21 11.36
CA LEU A 145 -14.65 -4.57 11.01
C LEU A 145 -13.16 -4.82 11.22
N LYS A 146 -12.79 -6.06 11.53
CA LYS A 146 -11.38 -6.41 11.71
C LYS A 146 -10.75 -6.78 10.37
N LYS A 147 -9.60 -6.18 10.05
CA LYS A 147 -8.78 -6.56 8.88
C LYS A 147 -8.12 -7.92 9.11
N TYR A 148 -7.81 -8.64 8.04
CA TYR A 148 -7.18 -9.98 8.04
C TYR A 148 -7.95 -11.08 8.81
N LEU A 149 -9.19 -10.80 9.19
CA LEU A 149 -10.10 -11.75 9.82
C LEU A 149 -11.37 -11.86 8.97
N TRP A 150 -11.92 -13.07 8.91
CA TRP A 150 -13.25 -13.30 8.39
C TRP A 150 -14.29 -12.70 9.34
N ASN A 151 -15.02 -11.69 8.86
CA ASN A 151 -16.12 -11.05 9.57
C ASN A 151 -17.45 -11.62 9.08
N TYR A 152 -18.25 -12.12 10.01
CA TYR A 152 -19.60 -12.60 9.73
C TYR A 152 -20.61 -11.47 9.91
N ILE A 153 -21.20 -11.00 8.82
CA ILE A 153 -22.13 -9.87 8.81
C ILE A 153 -23.53 -10.39 8.52
N VAL A 154 -24.50 -10.02 9.37
CA VAL A 154 -25.92 -10.31 9.15
C VAL A 154 -26.74 -9.04 9.19
N PHE A 155 -27.28 -8.64 8.04
CA PHE A 155 -28.25 -7.55 7.95
C PHE A 155 -29.65 -8.14 7.82
N GLN A 156 -30.58 -7.76 8.70
CA GLN A 156 -31.95 -8.26 8.63
C GLN A 156 -33.02 -7.19 8.84
N VAL A 157 -34.15 -7.34 8.18
CA VAL A 157 -35.33 -6.47 8.28
C VAL A 157 -36.55 -7.31 8.61
N ASP A 158 -37.33 -6.88 9.59
CA ASP A 158 -38.62 -7.45 9.95
C ASP A 158 -39.67 -6.33 10.04
N LEU A 159 -40.49 -6.19 9.00
CA LEU A 159 -41.53 -5.16 8.94
C LEU A 159 -42.72 -5.43 9.86
N ASP A 160 -42.93 -6.69 10.29
CA ASP A 160 -43.98 -7.01 11.26
C ASP A 160 -43.56 -6.56 12.67
N GLU A 161 -42.29 -6.73 13.00
CA GLU A 161 -41.68 -6.19 14.24
C GLU A 161 -41.24 -4.73 14.12
N LYS A 162 -41.43 -4.12 12.94
CA LYS A 162 -41.11 -2.71 12.64
C LYS A 162 -39.66 -2.34 12.88
N LYS A 163 -38.74 -3.28 12.65
CA LYS A 163 -37.32 -3.05 12.94
C LYS A 163 -36.42 -3.68 11.90
N ALA A 164 -35.23 -3.12 11.80
CA ALA A 164 -34.12 -3.66 11.04
C ALA A 164 -32.86 -3.62 11.90
N GLN A 165 -32.03 -4.63 11.76
CA GLN A 165 -30.91 -4.92 12.65
C GLN A 165 -29.69 -5.34 11.85
N LEU A 166 -28.53 -5.02 12.39
CA LEU A 166 -27.25 -5.38 11.82
C LEU A 166 -26.39 -6.02 12.90
N PHE A 167 -25.92 -7.22 12.62
CA PHE A 167 -25.06 -8.01 13.48
C PHE A 167 -23.72 -8.22 12.81
N VAL A 168 -22.67 -8.25 13.61
CA VAL A 168 -21.32 -8.64 13.17
C VAL A 168 -20.73 -9.58 14.20
N ASN A 169 -20.19 -10.71 13.74
CA ASN A 169 -19.54 -11.72 14.58
C ASN A 169 -20.43 -12.18 15.76
N GLY A 170 -21.73 -12.38 15.48
CA GLY A 170 -22.72 -12.81 16.48
C GLY A 170 -23.29 -11.68 17.35
N GLU A 171 -22.72 -10.47 17.30
CA GLU A 171 -23.11 -9.35 18.16
C GLU A 171 -23.98 -8.32 17.44
N LEU A 172 -25.00 -7.79 18.13
CA LEU A 172 -25.85 -6.72 17.59
C LEU A 172 -25.08 -5.39 17.58
N TRP A 173 -24.83 -4.84 16.40
CA TRP A 173 -24.13 -3.56 16.24
C TRP A 173 -25.08 -2.37 16.07
N ALA A 174 -26.22 -2.56 15.40
CA ALA A 174 -27.19 -1.50 15.19
C ALA A 174 -28.63 -2.01 15.09
N THR A 175 -29.59 -1.17 15.49
CA THR A 175 -31.04 -1.37 15.28
C THR A 175 -31.69 -0.07 14.84
N LYS A 176 -32.67 -0.15 13.94
CA LYS A 176 -33.45 0.97 13.45
C LYS A 176 -34.92 0.58 13.38
N GLU A 177 -35.79 1.45 13.86
CA GLU A 177 -37.24 1.33 13.70
C GLU A 177 -37.63 1.70 12.26
N THR A 178 -38.51 0.90 11.65
CA THR A 178 -39.01 1.07 10.28
C THR A 178 -40.43 1.62 10.24
N GLY A 179 -41.11 1.78 11.37
CA GLY A 179 -42.55 2.08 11.34
C GLY A 179 -43.36 0.97 10.66
N SER A 180 -44.59 1.28 10.27
CA SER A 180 -45.51 0.31 9.66
C SER A 180 -45.36 0.31 8.14
N HIS A 181 -45.07 -0.86 7.57
CA HIS A 181 -44.97 -1.08 6.13
C HIS A 181 -45.58 -2.42 5.71
N ASP A 182 -46.09 -2.49 4.49
CA ASP A 182 -46.70 -3.70 3.92
C ASP A 182 -45.66 -4.59 3.22
N ALA A 183 -44.67 -4.01 2.54
CA ALA A 183 -43.63 -4.77 1.87
C ALA A 183 -42.28 -4.05 1.72
N LEU A 184 -41.21 -4.85 1.65
CA LEU A 184 -39.91 -4.42 1.13
C LEU A 184 -40.03 -4.13 -0.36
N THR A 185 -39.39 -3.04 -0.81
CA THR A 185 -39.41 -2.59 -2.20
C THR A 185 -38.10 -2.99 -2.88
N PHE A 186 -38.12 -4.09 -3.65
CA PHE A 186 -36.96 -4.57 -4.40
C PHE A 186 -36.79 -3.87 -5.75
N SER A 187 -35.55 -3.80 -6.20
CA SER A 187 -35.17 -3.19 -7.47
C SER A 187 -35.08 -4.26 -8.57
N ASN A 188 -35.40 -3.87 -9.81
CA ASN A 188 -35.09 -4.65 -11.02
C ASN A 188 -33.74 -4.26 -11.64
N GLY A 189 -32.92 -3.50 -10.90
CA GLY A 189 -31.56 -3.15 -11.30
C GLY A 189 -30.62 -4.35 -11.22
N THR A 190 -29.37 -4.14 -11.65
CA THR A 190 -28.35 -5.17 -11.59
C THR A 190 -28.00 -5.52 -10.14
N PHE A 191 -27.98 -6.83 -9.86
CA PHE A 191 -27.50 -7.37 -8.60
C PHE A 191 -25.98 -7.53 -8.67
N TYR A 192 -25.28 -6.98 -7.69
CA TYR A 192 -23.82 -7.03 -7.57
C TYR A 192 -23.38 -7.73 -6.30
N LEU A 193 -22.29 -8.49 -6.42
CA LEU A 193 -21.52 -9.12 -5.35
C LEU A 193 -20.10 -8.55 -5.41
N GLY A 194 -19.65 -7.87 -4.36
CA GLY A 194 -18.32 -7.25 -4.28
C GLY A 194 -18.21 -5.85 -4.89
N ARG A 195 -19.34 -5.22 -5.25
CA ARG A 195 -19.39 -3.84 -5.74
C ARG A 195 -20.71 -3.15 -5.41
N GLY A 196 -20.71 -1.82 -5.31
CA GLY A 196 -21.90 -0.97 -5.31
C GLY A 196 -22.50 -0.70 -6.71
N ASN A 197 -23.78 -0.32 -6.77
CA ASN A 197 -24.47 0.06 -8.03
C ASN A 197 -24.00 1.38 -8.64
N ASP A 198 -23.37 2.24 -7.84
CA ASP A 198 -22.73 3.47 -8.28
C ASP A 198 -21.40 3.18 -8.99
N SER A 199 -20.99 4.11 -9.85
CA SER A 199 -19.75 4.00 -10.65
C SER A 199 -18.88 5.24 -10.49
N PRO A 200 -18.51 5.65 -9.26
CA PRO A 200 -17.52 6.69 -9.06
C PRO A 200 -16.18 6.27 -9.68
N MET A 201 -15.56 7.20 -10.40
CA MET A 201 -14.29 6.98 -11.09
C MET A 201 -13.22 7.95 -10.60
N PHE A 202 -12.01 7.46 -10.41
CA PHE A 202 -10.81 8.29 -10.23
C PHE A 202 -9.64 7.68 -11.00
N ASP A 203 -8.93 8.49 -11.78
CA ASP A 203 -7.84 8.04 -12.65
C ASP A 203 -8.19 6.79 -13.51
N GLN A 204 -9.43 6.74 -14.02
CA GLN A 204 -10.01 5.61 -14.77
C GLN A 204 -10.28 4.33 -13.96
N PHE A 205 -10.18 4.34 -12.63
CA PHE A 205 -10.54 3.23 -11.76
C PHE A 205 -11.91 3.40 -11.13
N LEU A 206 -12.63 2.29 -11.04
CA LEU A 206 -13.86 2.21 -10.28
C LEU A 206 -13.57 2.16 -8.79
N LEU A 207 -14.15 3.09 -8.06
CA LEU A 207 -13.96 3.21 -6.63
C LEU A 207 -15.06 2.51 -5.81
N SER A 208 -16.02 1.86 -6.47
CA SER A 208 -17.13 1.17 -5.82
C SER A 208 -16.93 -0.34 -5.65
N VAL A 209 -15.73 -0.86 -5.98
CA VAL A 209 -15.37 -2.29 -5.89
C VAL A 209 -14.66 -2.55 -4.57
N ALA A 210 -15.08 -3.57 -3.82
CA ALA A 210 -14.47 -3.86 -2.52
C ALA A 210 -13.08 -4.50 -2.67
N ASN A 211 -12.15 -4.17 -1.77
CA ASN A 211 -10.92 -4.94 -1.58
C ASN A 211 -11.14 -6.00 -0.49
N GLY A 212 -10.73 -7.25 -0.73
CA GLY A 212 -10.79 -8.32 0.25
C GLY A 212 -11.22 -9.64 -0.37
N ALA A 213 -12.12 -10.37 0.28
CA ALA A 213 -12.72 -11.58 -0.25
C ALA A 213 -14.15 -11.79 0.28
N LEU A 214 -15.00 -12.42 -0.54
CA LEU A 214 -16.37 -12.81 -0.18
C LEU A 214 -16.50 -14.33 -0.13
N ASP A 215 -17.05 -14.80 0.99
CA ASP A 215 -17.46 -16.19 1.23
C ASP A 215 -18.96 -16.21 1.61
N GLU A 216 -19.64 -17.28 1.22
CA GLU A 216 -21.01 -17.63 1.61
C GLU A 216 -21.97 -16.43 1.79
N VAL A 217 -22.37 -15.83 0.66
CA VAL A 217 -23.45 -14.84 0.65
C VAL A 217 -24.79 -15.54 0.57
N LYS A 218 -25.64 -15.39 1.59
CA LYS A 218 -26.98 -16.00 1.64
C LYS A 218 -28.06 -14.95 1.86
N ILE A 219 -29.18 -15.12 1.18
CA ILE A 219 -30.39 -14.31 1.40
C ILE A 219 -31.51 -15.22 1.86
N PHE A 220 -32.24 -14.80 2.89
CA PHE A 220 -33.39 -15.49 3.45
C PHE A 220 -34.63 -14.61 3.42
N ASN A 221 -35.80 -15.23 3.37
CA ASN A 221 -37.10 -14.57 3.49
C ASN A 221 -37.66 -14.57 4.91
N GLN A 222 -36.77 -14.66 5.89
CA GLN A 222 -37.06 -14.65 7.32
C GLN A 222 -35.92 -13.94 8.07
N THR A 223 -36.11 -13.70 9.35
CA THR A 223 -35.11 -13.16 10.27
C THR A 223 -34.72 -14.22 11.29
N PHE A 224 -33.58 -14.00 11.96
CA PHE A 224 -33.06 -14.88 12.99
C PHE A 224 -33.06 -14.18 14.34
N SER A 225 -33.22 -14.97 15.40
CA SER A 225 -32.97 -14.49 16.76
C SER A 225 -31.48 -14.17 16.96
N PRO A 226 -31.12 -13.24 17.87
CA PRO A 226 -29.73 -13.00 18.22
C PRO A 226 -28.96 -14.25 18.64
N ALA A 227 -29.62 -15.21 19.31
CA ALA A 227 -29.00 -16.47 19.72
C ALA A 227 -28.68 -17.39 18.53
N GLU A 228 -29.53 -17.42 17.50
CA GLU A 228 -29.24 -18.17 16.26
C GLU A 228 -28.07 -17.55 15.49
N ILE A 229 -28.02 -16.22 15.40
CA ILE A 229 -26.91 -15.51 14.73
C ILE A 229 -25.60 -15.75 15.47
N ALA A 230 -25.60 -15.65 16.80
CA ALA A 230 -24.44 -15.97 17.63
C ALA A 230 -24.00 -17.43 17.45
N ALA A 231 -24.93 -18.39 17.50
CA ALA A 231 -24.60 -19.81 17.30
C ALA A 231 -24.01 -20.11 15.91
N ARG A 232 -24.47 -19.41 14.87
CA ARG A 232 -23.92 -19.53 13.51
C ARG A 232 -22.48 -19.01 13.43
N PHE A 233 -22.19 -17.89 14.09
CA PHE A 233 -20.83 -17.40 14.22
C PHE A 233 -19.96 -18.35 15.04
N ASP A 234 -20.43 -18.76 16.22
CA ASP A 234 -19.69 -19.61 17.16
C ASP A 234 -19.34 -21.00 16.58
N ALA A 235 -20.10 -21.48 15.60
CA ALA A 235 -19.80 -22.72 14.88
C ALA A 235 -18.47 -22.65 14.09
N ILE A 236 -17.98 -21.44 13.80
CA ILE A 236 -16.78 -21.18 13.00
C ILE A 236 -15.76 -20.38 13.82
N GLY A 237 -16.20 -19.29 14.44
CA GLY A 237 -15.39 -18.36 15.20
C GLY A 237 -14.61 -17.37 14.34
N LEU A 238 -13.65 -16.70 14.98
CA LEU A 238 -12.71 -15.82 14.28
C LEU A 238 -11.67 -16.65 13.54
N VAL A 239 -11.60 -16.48 12.22
CA VAL A 239 -10.63 -17.14 11.36
C VAL A 239 -9.76 -16.09 10.70
N GLU A 240 -8.46 -16.19 10.90
CA GLU A 240 -7.46 -15.37 10.23
C GLU A 240 -7.26 -15.82 8.79
N THR A 241 -6.99 -14.87 7.90
CA THR A 241 -6.78 -15.16 6.49
C THR A 241 -5.70 -14.28 5.90
N GLU A 242 -4.93 -14.87 5.00
CA GLU A 242 -3.99 -14.16 4.15
C GLU A 242 -4.71 -13.76 2.86
N LEU A 243 -4.63 -12.46 2.53
CA LEU A 243 -5.28 -11.89 1.35
C LEU A 243 -4.28 -11.59 0.23
N GLU A 244 -3.05 -12.11 0.36
CA GLU A 244 -1.99 -11.95 -0.61
C GLU A 244 -2.42 -12.48 -2.00
N ILE A 245 -2.22 -11.65 -3.03
CA ILE A 245 -2.33 -12.07 -4.42
C ILE A 245 -0.95 -12.51 -4.89
N ASP A 246 -0.78 -13.79 -5.26
CA ASP A 246 0.51 -14.30 -5.74
C ASP A 246 0.90 -13.61 -7.06
N PRO A 247 1.96 -12.77 -7.07
CA PRO A 247 2.36 -12.04 -8.25
C PRO A 247 2.86 -12.97 -9.37
N ASN A 248 3.35 -14.17 -9.07
CA ASN A 248 3.80 -15.13 -10.07
C ASN A 248 2.64 -15.75 -10.84
N ILE A 249 1.46 -15.86 -10.21
CA ILE A 249 0.24 -16.36 -10.84
C ILE A 249 -0.49 -15.24 -11.57
N ARG A 250 -0.66 -14.08 -10.93
CA ARG A 250 -1.37 -12.92 -11.48
C ARG A 250 -0.65 -12.35 -12.70
N HIS A 251 0.67 -12.19 -12.61
CA HIS A 251 1.49 -11.52 -13.61
C HIS A 251 2.36 -12.49 -14.42
N ALA A 252 1.99 -13.77 -14.49
CA ALA A 252 2.80 -14.80 -15.15
C ALA A 252 3.16 -14.47 -16.62
N GLY A 253 2.27 -13.75 -17.32
CA GLY A 253 2.47 -13.30 -18.71
C GLY A 253 3.07 -11.90 -18.86
N ASP A 254 3.29 -11.17 -17.78
CA ASP A 254 3.88 -9.83 -17.82
C ASP A 254 5.41 -9.94 -17.87
N HIS A 255 5.96 -9.75 -19.07
CA HIS A 255 7.40 -9.77 -19.31
C HIS A 255 8.10 -8.46 -18.90
N LEU A 256 7.35 -7.39 -18.64
CA LEU A 256 7.87 -6.09 -18.20
C LEU A 256 7.94 -5.98 -16.67
N ARG A 257 7.28 -6.87 -15.94
CA ARG A 257 7.35 -6.92 -14.47
C ARG A 257 8.76 -7.28 -13.97
N PRO A 258 9.43 -6.41 -13.21
CA PRO A 258 10.73 -6.72 -12.62
C PRO A 258 10.67 -7.96 -11.72
N ARG A 259 11.72 -8.81 -11.76
CA ARG A 259 11.79 -10.06 -10.99
C ARG A 259 12.72 -10.01 -9.78
N TYR A 260 13.63 -9.05 -9.74
CA TYR A 260 14.68 -8.95 -8.72
C TYR A 260 14.76 -7.56 -8.06
N HIS A 261 13.78 -6.69 -8.36
CA HIS A 261 13.57 -5.43 -7.65
C HIS A 261 12.43 -5.62 -6.64
N VAL A 262 12.51 -4.92 -5.52
CA VAL A 262 11.40 -4.89 -4.55
C VAL A 262 10.24 -4.12 -5.18
N MET A 263 9.03 -4.63 -5.06
CA MET A 263 7.82 -4.00 -5.58
C MET A 263 6.58 -4.62 -4.94
N PRO A 264 5.42 -3.93 -4.95
CA PRO A 264 4.20 -4.50 -4.40
C PRO A 264 3.74 -5.67 -5.27
N ASN A 265 3.10 -6.66 -4.65
CA ASN A 265 2.52 -7.80 -5.36
C ASN A 265 1.49 -7.35 -6.41
N THR A 266 0.71 -6.31 -6.08
CA THR A 266 -0.27 -5.67 -6.97
C THR A 266 -0.40 -4.17 -6.66
N SER A 267 -1.10 -3.44 -7.53
CA SER A 267 -1.56 -2.07 -7.25
C SER A 267 -0.42 -1.04 -7.18
N TRP A 268 -0.48 -0.05 -6.29
CA TRP A 268 0.44 1.11 -6.30
C TRP A 268 1.48 1.02 -5.20
N THR A 269 2.73 1.40 -5.52
CA THR A 269 3.68 1.89 -4.53
C THR A 269 4.21 3.28 -4.91
N ASN A 270 4.64 4.08 -3.93
CA ASN A 270 5.43 5.29 -4.17
C ASN A 270 6.74 5.26 -3.37
N GLU A 271 7.11 6.32 -2.65
CA GLU A 271 8.37 6.41 -1.93
C GLU A 271 8.56 5.23 -0.96
N SER A 272 9.79 4.73 -0.91
CA SER A 272 10.27 3.84 0.14
C SER A 272 10.77 4.65 1.33
N TYR A 273 10.64 4.09 2.54
CA TYR A 273 11.19 4.68 3.75
C TYR A 273 11.47 3.62 4.82
N GLY A 274 12.24 4.02 5.83
CA GLY A 274 12.46 3.22 7.03
C GLY A 274 13.22 1.90 6.81
N LEU A 275 14.21 1.87 5.91
CA LEU A 275 15.06 0.68 5.74
C LEU A 275 15.76 0.35 7.07
N THR A 276 15.34 -0.74 7.72
CA THR A 276 15.73 -1.05 9.10
C THR A 276 16.17 -2.50 9.22
N TRP A 277 17.36 -2.75 9.75
CA TRP A 277 17.75 -4.08 10.21
C TRP A 277 17.29 -4.29 11.65
N TYR A 278 16.37 -5.23 11.87
CA TYR A 278 15.80 -5.52 13.19
C TYR A 278 15.45 -7.00 13.31
N ASN A 279 15.71 -7.59 14.48
CA ASN A 279 15.37 -8.97 14.80
C ASN A 279 15.74 -10.01 13.70
N GLY A 280 16.92 -9.85 13.08
CA GLY A 280 17.44 -10.76 12.07
C GLY A 280 16.85 -10.59 10.66
N LYS A 281 16.12 -9.51 10.38
CA LYS A 281 15.57 -9.18 9.06
C LYS A 281 15.74 -7.71 8.71
N TYR A 282 15.82 -7.44 7.42
CA TYR A 282 15.61 -6.12 6.85
C TYR A 282 14.12 -5.87 6.71
N HIS A 283 13.70 -4.67 7.08
CA HIS A 283 12.35 -4.17 6.89
C HIS A 283 12.42 -2.91 6.02
N LEU A 284 11.52 -2.81 5.05
CA LEU A 284 11.34 -1.65 4.20
C LEU A 284 9.86 -1.30 4.21
N PHE A 285 9.54 -0.02 4.40
CA PHE A 285 8.17 0.46 4.33
C PHE A 285 7.99 1.31 3.07
N SER A 286 6.74 1.50 2.63
CA SER A 286 6.45 2.35 1.49
C SER A 286 5.06 2.94 1.48
N GLN A 287 4.86 4.02 0.72
CA GLN A 287 3.50 4.42 0.40
C GLN A 287 2.87 3.35 -0.48
N LYS A 288 1.66 2.89 -0.14
CA LYS A 288 0.91 1.87 -0.87
C LYS A 288 -0.54 2.28 -1.05
N ASN A 289 -1.11 2.01 -2.23
CA ASN A 289 -2.56 1.90 -2.38
C ASN A 289 -2.91 0.42 -2.64
N PRO A 290 -3.55 -0.28 -1.69
CA PRO A 290 -3.95 -1.67 -1.89
C PRO A 290 -5.19 -1.81 -2.79
N ASN A 291 -6.02 -0.77 -2.89
CA ASN A 291 -7.33 -0.84 -3.54
C ASN A 291 -7.27 -0.61 -5.06
N SER A 292 -6.23 0.07 -5.56
CA SER A 292 -6.01 0.28 -7.00
C SER A 292 -4.59 0.77 -7.26
N PRO A 293 -4.07 0.67 -8.50
CA PRO A 293 -2.81 1.30 -8.87
C PRO A 293 -3.00 2.83 -9.05
N THR A 294 -3.42 3.55 -8.00
CA THR A 294 -3.58 5.02 -8.03
C THR A 294 -2.92 5.71 -6.84
N LEU A 295 -2.46 6.95 -7.03
CA LEU A 295 -1.95 7.83 -5.98
C LEU A 295 -3.09 8.48 -5.19
N TYR A 296 -3.93 7.68 -4.54
CA TYR A 296 -5.02 8.14 -3.68
C TYR A 296 -5.19 7.26 -2.44
N PHE A 297 -5.61 7.84 -1.32
CA PHE A 297 -5.91 7.12 -0.07
C PHE A 297 -4.76 6.20 0.41
N MET A 298 -3.56 6.80 0.53
CA MET A 298 -2.32 6.09 0.84
C MET A 298 -2.34 5.39 2.20
N HIS A 299 -1.75 4.20 2.20
CA HIS A 299 -1.42 3.36 3.34
C HIS A 299 0.11 3.21 3.44
N TRP A 300 0.59 2.62 4.53
CA TRP A 300 1.97 2.13 4.63
C TRP A 300 2.04 0.65 4.29
N GLY A 301 2.69 0.32 3.18
CA GLY A 301 3.11 -1.05 2.84
C GLY A 301 4.36 -1.47 3.60
N HIS A 302 4.62 -2.77 3.64
CA HIS A 302 5.73 -3.37 4.37
C HIS A 302 6.36 -4.50 3.57
N TYR A 303 7.68 -4.57 3.56
CA TYR A 303 8.44 -5.65 2.98
C TYR A 303 9.48 -6.11 3.98
N SER A 304 9.62 -7.42 4.15
CA SER A 304 10.68 -8.01 4.94
C SER A 304 11.61 -8.87 4.07
N SER A 305 12.89 -8.90 4.43
CA SER A 305 13.87 -9.74 3.76
C SER A 305 14.91 -10.22 4.77
N PRO A 306 15.32 -11.50 4.75
CA PRO A 306 16.45 -11.93 5.55
C PRO A 306 17.78 -11.35 5.03
N ASP A 307 17.80 -10.81 3.81
CA ASP A 307 19.06 -10.80 3.06
C ASP A 307 19.19 -9.68 2.00
N LEU A 308 18.22 -8.76 1.93
CA LEU A 308 18.06 -7.67 0.94
C LEU A 308 17.80 -8.13 -0.50
N VAL A 309 17.62 -9.43 -0.75
CA VAL A 309 17.40 -10.00 -2.07
C VAL A 309 16.05 -10.70 -2.17
N SER A 310 15.77 -11.57 -1.21
CA SER A 310 14.51 -12.33 -1.14
C SER A 310 13.52 -11.52 -0.31
N TRP A 311 12.65 -10.77 -0.98
CA TRP A 311 11.65 -9.93 -0.31
C TRP A 311 10.29 -10.62 -0.25
N LYS A 312 9.62 -10.47 0.89
CA LYS A 312 8.22 -10.80 1.09
C LYS A 312 7.47 -9.50 1.36
N GLU A 313 6.36 -9.27 0.65
CA GLU A 313 5.41 -8.23 1.04
C GLU A 313 4.63 -8.72 2.27
N GLU A 314 4.65 -7.94 3.34
CA GLU A 314 3.96 -8.23 4.59
C GLU A 314 2.64 -7.46 4.67
N ARG A 315 1.90 -7.62 5.77
CA ARG A 315 0.66 -6.91 6.01
C ARG A 315 0.85 -5.40 5.99
N ILE A 316 -0.18 -4.69 5.55
CA ILE A 316 -0.26 -3.23 5.61
C ILE A 316 -0.02 -2.76 7.06
N THR A 317 1.02 -1.95 7.24
CA THR A 317 1.48 -1.45 8.52
C THR A 317 0.52 -0.43 9.11
N LEU A 318 0.18 0.62 8.35
CA LEU A 318 -0.69 1.71 8.77
C LEU A 318 -1.74 1.97 7.69
N ALA A 319 -2.96 2.29 8.12
CA ALA A 319 -4.08 2.61 7.26
C ALA A 319 -4.73 3.93 7.70
N PRO A 320 -5.32 4.72 6.78
CA PRO A 320 -6.08 5.92 7.12
C PRO A 320 -7.06 5.69 8.27
N GLN A 321 -7.06 6.61 9.23
CA GLN A 321 -7.97 6.63 10.39
C GLN A 321 -8.80 7.92 10.39
N PRO A 322 -10.03 7.91 10.93
CA PRO A 322 -10.83 9.12 11.10
C PRO A 322 -10.05 10.22 11.83
N GLY A 323 -10.15 11.47 11.35
CA GLY A 323 -9.43 12.61 11.93
C GLY A 323 -8.31 13.11 11.01
N PHE A 324 -7.14 13.42 11.55
CA PHE A 324 -6.07 14.12 10.80
C PHE A 324 -5.41 13.30 9.68
N SER A 325 -5.77 12.02 9.53
CA SER A 325 -5.23 11.09 8.54
C SER A 325 -6.30 10.45 7.65
N ASP A 326 -7.52 11.00 7.65
CA ASP A 326 -8.68 10.38 7.01
C ASP A 326 -8.66 10.45 5.47
N PHE A 327 -7.76 11.25 4.90
CA PHE A 327 -7.50 11.33 3.47
C PHE A 327 -6.29 10.49 3.04
N GLY A 328 -5.44 10.07 3.99
CA GLY A 328 -4.23 9.30 3.71
C GLY A 328 -3.20 9.34 4.83
N ILE A 329 -2.37 8.29 4.86
CA ILE A 329 -1.13 8.23 5.64
C ILE A 329 0.03 8.26 4.64
N TRP A 330 0.72 9.38 4.59
CA TRP A 330 1.83 9.68 3.68
C TRP A 330 3.17 9.30 4.30
N SER A 331 4.25 9.62 3.59
CA SER A 331 5.61 9.18 3.89
C SER A 331 6.12 9.66 5.24
N GLY A 332 7.25 9.07 5.65
CA GLY A 332 7.96 9.45 6.85
C GLY A 332 9.22 8.62 7.03
N ALA A 333 9.53 8.23 8.27
CA ALA A 333 10.77 7.54 8.59
C ALA A 333 10.60 6.59 9.78
N THR A 334 11.57 5.69 9.95
CA THR A 334 11.75 4.91 11.17
C THR A 334 12.93 5.44 11.98
N VAL A 335 12.87 5.27 13.30
CA VAL A 335 13.97 5.54 14.22
C VAL A 335 13.92 4.55 15.38
N PHE A 336 15.04 4.24 16.00
CA PHE A 336 15.06 3.41 17.20
C PHE A 336 14.73 4.23 18.46
N ASP A 337 13.82 3.72 19.27
CA ASP A 337 13.55 4.24 20.61
C ASP A 337 14.74 4.02 21.58
N GLU A 338 14.57 4.35 22.85
CA GLU A 338 15.61 4.14 23.86
C GLU A 338 15.91 2.67 24.17
N ASN A 339 14.98 1.77 23.85
CA ASN A 339 15.10 0.33 24.05
C ASN A 339 15.66 -0.41 22.82
N GLY A 340 15.93 0.32 21.73
CA GLY A 340 16.39 -0.28 20.47
C GLY A 340 15.25 -0.89 19.64
N THR A 341 14.01 -0.47 19.87
CA THR A 341 12.83 -0.86 19.10
C THR A 341 12.56 0.16 17.99
N PRO A 342 12.36 -0.25 16.73
CA PRO A 342 11.96 0.65 15.66
C PRO A 342 10.59 1.27 15.95
N VAL A 343 10.47 2.58 15.77
CA VAL A 343 9.20 3.32 15.78
C VAL A 343 9.02 4.03 14.45
N ILE A 344 7.77 4.33 14.10
CA ILE A 344 7.42 5.03 12.86
C ILE A 344 7.03 6.47 13.17
N SER A 345 7.50 7.40 12.36
CA SER A 345 6.90 8.73 12.20
C SER A 345 6.37 8.87 10.79
N TYR A 346 5.19 9.48 10.64
CA TYR A 346 4.49 9.58 9.37
C TYR A 346 3.76 10.93 9.24
N THR A 347 3.43 11.31 8.00
CA THR A 347 2.51 12.42 7.74
C THR A 347 1.07 11.92 7.60
N GLY A 348 0.16 12.39 8.44
CA GLY A 348 -1.28 12.21 8.23
C GLY A 348 -1.87 13.41 7.50
N VAL A 349 -2.81 13.17 6.58
CA VAL A 349 -3.55 14.23 5.87
C VAL A 349 -5.06 14.09 6.02
N ASP A 350 -5.74 15.23 6.18
CA ASP A 350 -7.21 15.34 6.29
C ASP A 350 -7.88 15.92 5.01
N GLY A 351 -7.11 16.00 3.92
CA GLY A 351 -7.51 16.62 2.66
C GLY A 351 -7.40 18.15 2.62
N GLN A 352 -7.08 18.80 3.76
CA GLN A 352 -6.85 20.25 3.84
C GLN A 352 -5.48 20.59 4.40
N LYS A 353 -5.00 19.82 5.38
CA LYS A 353 -3.75 20.02 6.10
C LYS A 353 -3.03 18.69 6.32
N ALA A 354 -1.76 18.82 6.65
CA ALA A 354 -0.90 17.72 7.04
C ALA A 354 -0.44 17.91 8.50
N GLY A 355 -0.27 16.80 9.22
CA GLY A 355 0.30 16.74 10.56
C GLY A 355 1.22 15.54 10.72
N ILE A 356 2.06 15.54 11.75
CA ILE A 356 3.00 14.44 12.00
C ILE A 356 2.47 13.54 13.11
N GLY A 357 2.39 12.24 12.82
CA GLY A 357 2.04 11.20 13.77
C GLY A 357 3.20 10.27 14.09
N MET A 358 3.03 9.51 15.18
CA MET A 358 3.91 8.43 15.62
C MET A 358 3.14 7.11 15.70
N ALA A 359 3.82 6.00 15.44
CA ALA A 359 3.29 4.65 15.65
C ALA A 359 4.36 3.71 16.22
N PHE A 360 3.92 2.74 17.01
CA PHE A 360 4.75 1.82 17.77
C PHE A 360 4.41 0.37 17.42
N PRO A 361 5.40 -0.53 17.33
CA PRO A 361 5.15 -1.93 17.00
C PRO A 361 4.56 -2.66 18.19
N LEU A 362 3.61 -3.56 17.92
CA LEU A 362 2.98 -4.43 18.92
C LEU A 362 3.69 -5.79 19.02
N ASP A 363 4.60 -6.09 18.10
CA ASP A 363 5.34 -7.35 18.05
C ASP A 363 6.78 -7.16 17.52
N GLY A 364 7.63 -8.18 17.73
CA GLY A 364 9.05 -8.14 17.34
C GLY A 364 9.32 -8.44 15.86
N ASN A 365 8.31 -8.81 15.07
CA ASN A 365 8.41 -8.98 13.62
C ASN A 365 7.96 -7.72 12.86
N LEU A 366 7.50 -6.68 13.57
CA LEU A 366 7.03 -5.42 13.02
C LEU A 366 5.82 -5.57 12.10
N ILE A 367 4.92 -6.51 12.39
CA ILE A 367 3.73 -6.75 11.57
C ILE A 367 2.54 -5.91 12.06
N GLU A 368 2.29 -5.93 13.37
CA GLU A 368 1.19 -5.21 14.00
C GLU A 368 1.70 -3.91 14.64
N TRP A 369 0.94 -2.84 14.46
CA TRP A 369 1.32 -1.49 14.89
C TRP A 369 0.12 -0.76 15.51
N GLU A 370 0.41 0.11 16.47
CA GLU A 370 -0.58 1.04 17.02
C GLU A 370 -0.13 2.50 16.85
N THR A 371 -1.07 3.38 16.52
CA THR A 371 -0.83 4.82 16.46
C THR A 371 -0.85 5.42 17.86
N ALA A 372 -0.01 6.42 18.11
CA ALA A 372 0.01 7.12 19.39
C ALA A 372 -1.37 7.77 19.69
N PRO A 373 -1.94 7.61 20.90
CA PRO A 373 -3.24 8.19 21.25
C PRO A 373 -3.32 9.72 21.11
N GLU A 374 -2.21 10.42 21.34
CA GLU A 374 -2.06 11.87 21.23
C GLU A 374 -1.80 12.38 19.81
N ASN A 375 -1.80 11.50 18.81
CA ASN A 375 -1.60 11.93 17.42
C ASN A 375 -2.63 12.97 16.97
N PRO A 376 -2.23 13.97 16.17
CA PRO A 376 -0.86 14.20 15.69
C PRO A 376 0.04 14.82 16.78
N VAL A 377 1.24 14.28 16.96
CA VAL A 377 2.25 14.82 17.90
C VAL A 377 2.79 16.19 17.45
N ILE A 378 2.73 16.50 16.15
CA ILE A 378 2.97 17.84 15.61
C ILE A 378 1.79 18.19 14.68
N PRO A 379 0.78 18.92 15.18
CA PRO A 379 -0.45 19.18 14.43
C PRO A 379 -0.27 20.22 13.31
N ASN A 380 0.69 21.13 13.43
CA ASN A 380 0.88 22.22 12.48
C ASN A 380 2.38 22.60 12.38
N PRO A 381 2.82 23.11 11.21
CA PRO A 381 4.13 23.75 11.09
C PRO A 381 4.20 25.03 11.95
N PRO A 382 5.42 25.57 12.21
CA PRO A 382 5.58 26.75 13.05
C PRO A 382 4.88 27.98 12.42
N PRO A 383 4.00 28.68 13.17
CA PRO A 383 3.06 29.66 12.61
C PRO A 383 3.72 30.95 12.09
N GLN A 384 4.97 31.21 12.46
CA GLN A 384 5.74 32.36 11.99
C GLN A 384 6.19 32.26 10.53
N TYR A 385 6.03 31.09 9.88
CA TYR A 385 6.41 30.87 8.48
C TYR A 385 5.19 30.74 7.58
N GLN A 386 5.16 31.57 6.54
CA GLN A 386 4.31 31.34 5.39
C GLN A 386 4.92 30.22 4.53
N HIS A 387 4.18 29.12 4.35
CA HIS A 387 4.67 27.90 3.75
C HIS A 387 3.72 27.34 2.69
N MET A 388 4.17 26.36 1.92
CA MET A 388 3.33 25.67 0.92
C MET A 388 2.90 24.26 1.31
N ASP A 389 3.78 23.48 1.92
CA ASP A 389 3.56 22.06 2.23
C ASP A 389 4.13 21.74 3.62
N PHE A 390 3.82 20.58 4.21
CA PHE A 390 4.39 20.17 5.51
C PHE A 390 4.33 18.65 5.70
N ARG A 391 5.41 17.95 5.34
CA ARG A 391 5.40 16.49 5.35
C ARG A 391 6.77 15.83 5.29
N ASP A 392 6.74 14.51 5.32
CA ASP A 392 7.89 13.60 5.19
C ASP A 392 8.87 13.81 6.36
N PRO A 393 8.46 13.48 7.60
CA PRO A 393 9.33 13.60 8.76
C PRO A 393 10.51 12.64 8.65
N TYR A 394 11.71 13.12 8.97
CA TYR A 394 12.90 12.30 9.17
C TYR A 394 13.47 12.54 10.55
N ILE A 395 13.77 11.45 11.27
CA ILE A 395 14.25 11.50 12.65
C ILE A 395 15.64 10.88 12.74
N TRP A 396 16.54 11.53 13.46
CA TRP A 396 17.81 10.94 13.90
C TRP A 396 18.08 11.27 15.37
N LYS A 397 19.05 10.60 15.98
CA LYS A 397 19.40 10.76 17.38
C LYS A 397 20.84 11.25 17.53
N GLU A 398 21.04 12.30 18.34
CA GLU A 398 22.36 12.77 18.78
C GLU A 398 22.42 12.72 20.31
N GLY A 399 23.25 11.84 20.86
CA GLY A 399 23.27 11.56 22.29
C GLY A 399 21.91 11.06 22.78
N ASN A 400 21.30 11.80 23.70
CA ASN A 400 19.97 11.49 24.27
C ASN A 400 18.83 12.29 23.62
N THR A 401 19.11 13.03 22.55
CA THR A 401 18.13 13.91 21.90
C THR A 401 17.77 13.37 20.53
N TYR A 402 16.48 13.21 20.28
CA TYR A 402 15.92 13.00 18.96
C TYR A 402 15.73 14.34 18.27
N TYR A 403 16.12 14.41 17.00
CA TYR A 403 15.89 15.55 16.11
C TYR A 403 14.98 15.10 14.99
N MET A 404 14.00 15.93 14.65
CA MET A 404 13.12 15.71 13.50
C MET A 404 13.23 16.89 12.54
N ILE A 405 13.28 16.59 11.25
CA ILE A 405 13.10 17.57 10.17
C ILE A 405 11.89 17.19 9.34
N VAL A 406 11.12 18.20 8.92
CA VAL A 406 9.94 18.04 8.08
C VAL A 406 10.09 18.95 6.87
N GLY A 407 9.90 18.39 5.68
CA GLY A 407 10.04 19.08 4.41
C GLY A 407 8.93 20.11 4.19
N SER A 408 9.32 21.28 3.67
CA SER A 408 8.39 22.35 3.30
C SER A 408 9.01 23.28 2.26
N GLY A 409 8.27 24.31 1.86
CA GLY A 409 8.70 25.37 0.96
C GLY A 409 8.21 26.74 1.43
N LEU A 410 8.99 27.78 1.17
CA LEU A 410 8.68 29.16 1.57
C LEU A 410 7.72 29.82 0.59
N GLN A 411 6.63 30.41 1.11
CA GLN A 411 5.68 31.14 0.27
C GLN A 411 6.35 32.36 -0.37
N ASN A 412 6.02 32.65 -1.65
CA ASN A 412 6.44 33.81 -2.45
C ASN A 412 7.87 33.83 -3.03
N ASN A 413 8.82 33.07 -2.50
CA ASN A 413 10.21 33.04 -3.04
C ASN A 413 10.57 31.72 -3.72
N GLY A 414 9.81 30.64 -3.45
CA GLY A 414 10.31 29.32 -3.74
C GLY A 414 11.46 28.94 -2.81
N GLY A 415 12.07 27.79 -3.09
CA GLY A 415 13.08 27.19 -2.24
C GLY A 415 12.49 26.37 -1.10
N GLY A 416 13.34 25.58 -0.45
CA GLY A 416 12.96 24.66 0.60
C GLY A 416 13.40 25.09 1.99
N ILE A 417 12.64 24.62 2.98
CA ILE A 417 12.88 24.85 4.41
C ILE A 417 12.60 23.56 5.16
N LEU A 418 13.42 23.27 6.18
CA LEU A 418 13.23 22.13 7.07
C LEU A 418 12.69 22.60 8.40
N PHE A 419 11.39 22.45 8.63
CA PHE A 419 10.86 22.68 9.97
C PHE A 419 11.42 21.64 10.92
N SER A 420 11.98 22.12 12.02
CA SER A 420 12.89 21.33 12.84
C SER A 420 12.40 21.27 14.29
N TYR A 421 12.55 20.11 14.89
CA TYR A 421 12.04 19.81 16.23
C TYR A 421 13.04 18.95 17.00
N LYS A 422 12.94 18.96 18.33
CA LYS A 422 13.66 18.03 19.19
C LYS A 422 12.78 17.42 20.28
N SER A 423 13.09 16.19 20.64
CA SER A 423 12.39 15.42 21.68
C SER A 423 13.37 14.52 22.42
N THR A 424 12.99 14.09 23.62
CA THR A 424 13.70 13.06 24.39
C THR A 424 12.91 11.75 24.47
N ASP A 425 11.64 11.74 24.04
CA ASP A 425 10.69 10.63 24.23
C ASP A 425 9.91 10.26 22.96
N LEU A 426 10.21 10.92 21.83
CA LEU A 426 9.56 10.76 20.51
C LEU A 426 8.08 11.19 20.45
N LEU A 427 7.49 11.62 21.56
CA LEU A 427 6.08 12.02 21.66
C LEU A 427 5.95 13.54 21.85
N ASN A 428 6.78 14.12 22.72
CA ASN A 428 6.76 15.54 23.03
C ASN A 428 7.83 16.28 22.22
N TRP A 429 7.41 16.99 21.18
CA TRP A 429 8.30 17.69 20.25
C TRP A 429 8.33 19.20 20.50
N ASN A 430 9.52 19.74 20.76
CA ASN A 430 9.76 21.17 20.86
C ASN A 430 10.28 21.70 19.53
N SER A 431 9.60 22.70 18.96
CA SER A 431 10.08 23.38 17.75
C SER A 431 11.38 24.14 18.04
N ILE A 432 12.33 24.03 17.12
CA ILE A 432 13.57 24.79 17.08
C ILE A 432 13.63 25.58 15.76
N LEU A 433 14.66 26.43 15.61
CA LEU A 433 14.89 27.09 14.33
C LEU A 433 15.16 26.06 13.23
N PRO A 434 14.70 26.31 11.98
CA PRO A 434 15.04 25.45 10.85
C PRO A 434 16.54 25.19 10.77
N ILE A 435 16.94 23.91 10.79
CA ILE A 435 18.37 23.55 10.76
C ILE A 435 19.05 23.98 9.46
N TYR A 436 18.26 24.08 8.37
CA TYR A 436 18.69 24.50 7.05
C TYR A 436 17.50 25.00 6.22
N GLN A 437 17.79 25.93 5.33
CA GLN A 437 16.86 26.42 4.31
C GLN A 437 17.66 26.87 3.09
N ASN A 438 17.05 26.81 1.92
CA ASN A 438 17.57 27.39 0.69
C ASN A 438 16.45 28.18 0.02
N THR A 439 16.67 29.48 -0.19
CA THR A 439 15.65 30.38 -0.77
C THR A 439 15.70 30.47 -2.29
N SER A 440 16.58 29.71 -2.95
CA SER A 440 16.68 29.69 -4.41
C SER A 440 15.67 28.71 -4.99
N PHE A 441 14.73 29.19 -5.81
CA PHE A 441 13.80 28.32 -6.54
C PHE A 441 14.51 27.39 -7.53
N SER A 442 15.62 27.84 -8.15
CA SER A 442 16.34 27.01 -9.13
C SER A 442 17.03 25.80 -8.51
N ILE A 443 17.36 25.89 -7.22
CA ILE A 443 18.00 24.82 -6.45
C ILE A 443 16.96 24.07 -5.62
N GLY A 444 16.23 24.79 -4.77
CA GLY A 444 15.31 24.23 -3.79
C GLY A 444 13.89 23.97 -4.28
N GLY A 445 13.59 24.27 -5.55
CA GLY A 445 12.28 24.02 -6.14
C GLY A 445 11.15 24.81 -5.47
N ARG A 446 9.95 24.25 -5.48
CA ARG A 446 8.77 24.77 -4.79
C ARG A 446 8.82 24.40 -3.31
N PHE A 447 9.07 23.14 -2.99
CA PHE A 447 9.22 22.64 -1.62
C PHE A 447 10.11 21.39 -1.64
N TRP A 448 10.55 20.95 -0.47
CA TRP A 448 11.33 19.72 -0.30
C TRP A 448 10.48 18.57 0.21
N GLU A 449 10.66 17.42 -0.42
CA GLU A 449 10.15 16.13 0.02
C GLU A 449 11.27 15.27 0.56
N MET A 450 10.89 14.27 1.36
CA MET A 450 11.76 13.17 1.79
C MET A 450 13.15 13.63 2.25
N PRO A 451 13.24 14.61 3.18
CA PRO A 451 14.52 15.02 3.72
C PRO A 451 15.18 13.87 4.49
N ALA A 452 16.50 13.78 4.44
CA ALA A 452 17.27 12.84 5.25
C ALA A 452 18.57 13.46 5.73
N MET A 453 18.95 13.15 6.97
CA MET A 453 20.18 13.59 7.60
C MET A 453 21.07 12.38 7.87
N LEU A 454 22.17 12.27 7.12
CA LEU A 454 23.07 11.10 7.12
C LEU A 454 24.36 11.46 7.83
N LYS A 455 24.75 10.70 8.84
CA LYS A 455 26.00 10.90 9.57
C LYS A 455 27.06 9.91 9.08
N PHE A 456 28.25 10.41 8.80
CA PHE A 456 29.40 9.58 8.42
C PHE A 456 30.37 9.42 9.59
N GLU A 457 31.21 8.38 9.52
CA GLU A 457 32.18 8.02 10.58
C GLU A 457 33.15 9.16 10.93
N ASN A 458 33.50 10.00 9.95
CA ASN A 458 34.37 11.16 10.16
C ASN A 458 33.67 12.35 10.86
N GLY A 459 32.40 12.19 11.24
CA GLY A 459 31.57 13.22 11.87
C GLY A 459 31.05 14.29 10.91
N ASP A 460 31.16 14.08 9.60
CA ASP A 460 30.43 14.88 8.60
C ASP A 460 28.99 14.39 8.44
N TYR A 461 28.17 15.27 7.90
CA TYR A 461 26.78 14.98 7.57
C TYR A 461 26.54 15.19 6.07
N ALA A 462 25.61 14.42 5.51
CA ALA A 462 24.92 14.78 4.29
C ALA A 462 23.46 15.10 4.59
N LEU A 463 22.99 16.23 4.09
CA LEU A 463 21.57 16.56 4.02
C LEU A 463 21.08 16.22 2.61
N VAL A 464 20.15 15.27 2.51
CA VAL A 464 19.54 14.81 1.26
C VAL A 464 18.09 15.31 1.22
N VAL A 465 17.61 15.76 0.06
CA VAL A 465 16.21 16.17 -0.17
C VAL A 465 15.80 15.84 -1.60
N THR A 466 14.50 15.71 -1.84
CA THR A 466 13.92 15.64 -3.19
C THR A 466 13.08 16.90 -3.45
N PRO A 467 13.64 17.95 -4.08
CA PRO A 467 12.90 19.16 -4.39
C PRO A 467 11.87 18.91 -5.51
N GLN A 468 10.67 19.45 -5.31
CA GLN A 468 9.62 19.43 -6.32
C GLN A 468 9.66 20.68 -7.18
N PHE A 469 9.56 20.54 -8.49
CA PHE A 469 9.60 21.64 -9.45
C PHE A 469 8.29 21.71 -10.25
N VAL A 470 7.97 22.90 -10.76
CA VAL A 470 6.88 23.06 -11.74
C VAL A 470 7.43 22.78 -13.14
N GLY A 471 6.85 21.81 -13.84
CA GLY A 471 7.20 21.50 -15.24
C GLY A 471 8.59 20.87 -15.45
N LYS A 472 9.28 20.50 -14.38
CA LYS A 472 10.54 19.74 -14.40
C LYS A 472 10.37 18.51 -13.51
N PRO A 473 10.89 17.34 -13.91
CA PRO A 473 10.89 16.18 -13.03
C PRO A 473 11.64 16.41 -11.72
N ALA A 474 11.21 15.72 -10.67
CA ALA A 474 11.91 15.68 -9.40
C ALA A 474 13.30 15.05 -9.54
N GLU A 475 14.23 15.51 -8.71
CA GLU A 475 15.60 15.01 -8.62
C GLU A 475 16.01 14.97 -7.15
N THR A 476 16.66 13.90 -6.70
CA THR A 476 17.24 13.87 -5.35
C THR A 476 18.61 14.53 -5.36
N ILE A 477 18.81 15.49 -4.45
CA ILE A 477 20.04 16.27 -4.30
C ILE A 477 20.56 16.19 -2.87
N TYR A 478 21.83 16.53 -2.67
CA TYR A 478 22.43 16.57 -1.34
C TYR A 478 23.49 17.65 -1.17
N TRP A 479 23.71 18.04 0.08
CA TRP A 479 24.86 18.81 0.53
C TRP A 479 25.66 18.01 1.54
N VAL A 480 26.99 18.17 1.54
CA VAL A 480 27.87 17.65 2.61
C VAL A 480 28.30 18.81 3.49
N GLY A 481 28.33 18.61 4.81
CA GLY A 481 28.65 19.67 5.75
C GLY A 481 28.77 19.21 7.20
N LYS A 482 28.63 20.16 8.12
CA LYS A 482 28.60 19.92 9.57
C LYS A 482 27.23 20.19 10.15
N PHE A 483 26.85 19.40 11.16
CA PHE A 483 25.72 19.67 12.04
C PHE A 483 26.23 19.98 13.44
N GLU A 484 26.16 21.24 13.83
CA GLU A 484 26.66 21.74 15.12
C GLU A 484 25.72 22.84 15.64
N ASN A 485 25.50 22.89 16.95
CA ASN A 485 24.61 23.86 17.58
C ASN A 485 23.21 23.93 16.92
N GLU A 486 22.64 22.76 16.61
CA GLU A 486 21.32 22.63 16.00
C GLU A 486 21.20 23.31 14.62
N LYS A 487 22.30 23.41 13.87
CA LYS A 487 22.35 23.98 12.53
C LYS A 487 23.20 23.13 11.59
N PHE A 488 22.68 22.88 10.39
CA PHE A 488 23.45 22.29 9.30
C PHE A 488 24.11 23.39 8.46
N THR A 489 25.42 23.31 8.28
CA THR A 489 26.20 24.24 7.45
C THR A 489 26.92 23.45 6.37
N PRO A 490 26.53 23.60 5.09
CA PRO A 490 27.16 22.88 4.00
C PRO A 490 28.57 23.44 3.72
N TYR A 491 29.47 22.57 3.27
CA TYR A 491 30.83 22.97 2.84
C TYR A 491 30.81 23.71 1.50
N ASP A 492 29.87 23.35 0.63
CA ASP A 492 29.59 24.02 -0.64
C ASP A 492 28.12 24.43 -0.66
N PRO A 493 27.77 25.69 -0.98
CA PRO A 493 26.37 26.09 -1.11
C PRO A 493 25.63 25.39 -2.25
N GLU A 494 26.33 24.93 -3.29
CA GLU A 494 25.74 24.22 -4.41
C GLU A 494 25.57 22.72 -4.09
N PRO A 495 24.34 22.18 -4.22
CA PRO A 495 24.13 20.76 -4.00
C PRO A 495 24.68 19.92 -5.15
N LYS A 496 24.95 18.65 -4.82
CA LYS A 496 25.26 17.60 -5.78
C LYS A 496 24.03 16.75 -6.04
N LYS A 497 23.95 16.14 -7.23
CA LYS A 497 22.91 15.14 -7.52
C LYS A 497 23.21 13.84 -6.79
N PHE A 498 22.21 13.25 -6.18
CA PHE A 498 22.32 11.92 -5.56
C PHE A 498 22.23 10.79 -6.60
N GLU A 499 21.48 11.03 -7.68
CA GLU A 499 21.40 10.15 -8.86
C GLU A 499 21.57 11.02 -10.13
N HIS A 500 22.39 10.55 -11.08
CA HIS A 500 22.69 11.30 -12.29
C HIS A 500 21.55 11.23 -13.31
N LEU A 501 20.82 10.12 -13.30
CA LEU A 501 19.67 9.88 -14.16
C LEU A 501 18.39 10.45 -13.53
N THR A 502 17.88 11.52 -14.13
CA THR A 502 16.63 12.17 -13.70
C THR A 502 15.47 11.16 -13.71
N ARG A 503 14.66 11.13 -12.65
CA ARG A 503 13.54 10.16 -12.43
C ARG A 503 13.91 8.69 -12.25
N HIS A 504 15.19 8.28 -12.25
CA HIS A 504 15.52 6.85 -12.13
C HIS A 504 15.71 6.37 -10.68
N LEU A 505 15.96 7.27 -9.74
CA LEU A 505 15.94 6.97 -8.32
C LEU A 505 15.61 8.24 -7.55
N LEU A 506 14.51 8.21 -6.80
CA LEU A 506 14.09 9.31 -5.96
C LEU A 506 13.89 8.84 -4.52
N SER A 507 13.96 9.78 -3.59
CA SER A 507 13.49 9.60 -2.20
C SER A 507 14.01 8.32 -1.52
N PRO A 508 15.34 8.13 -1.47
CA PRO A 508 15.95 6.95 -0.87
C PRO A 508 15.64 6.79 0.63
N ALA A 509 15.19 5.61 1.00
CA ALA A 509 15.11 5.11 2.37
C ALA A 509 16.52 4.72 2.85
N PHE A 510 17.10 5.52 3.74
CA PHE A 510 18.41 5.21 4.33
C PHE A 510 18.29 4.37 5.60
N GLY A 511 19.26 3.47 5.78
CA GLY A 511 19.39 2.61 6.94
C GLY A 511 20.83 2.13 7.11
N HIS A 512 21.06 1.33 8.13
CA HIS A 512 22.31 0.58 8.28
C HIS A 512 22.01 -0.91 8.11
N ASP A 513 22.87 -1.61 7.39
CA ASP A 513 22.77 -3.05 7.27
C ASP A 513 23.34 -3.78 8.49
N GLU A 514 23.28 -5.12 8.47
CA GLU A 514 23.80 -5.96 9.56
C GLU A 514 25.30 -5.74 9.84
N ALA A 515 26.05 -5.25 8.86
CA ALA A 515 27.48 -4.95 8.95
C ALA A 515 27.76 -3.48 9.30
N GLY A 516 26.72 -2.68 9.53
CA GLY A 516 26.83 -1.26 9.87
C GLY A 516 27.11 -0.35 8.66
N ARG A 517 26.94 -0.82 7.43
CA ARG A 517 27.11 0.01 6.22
C ARG A 517 25.86 0.83 5.96
N LEU A 518 26.04 2.12 5.67
CA LEU A 518 24.95 2.99 5.22
C LEU A 518 24.38 2.46 3.90
N THR A 519 23.18 1.92 3.96
CA THR A 519 22.50 1.22 2.87
C THR A 519 21.20 1.94 2.55
N TYR A 520 20.79 1.93 1.29
CA TYR A 520 19.53 2.55 0.89
C TYR A 520 18.84 1.83 -0.26
N ILE A 521 17.52 2.05 -0.33
CA ILE A 521 16.63 1.67 -1.42
C ILE A 521 15.77 2.90 -1.73
N GLY A 522 15.59 3.27 -2.99
CA GLY A 522 14.74 4.39 -3.40
C GLY A 522 13.66 3.97 -4.39
N ILE A 523 12.64 4.81 -4.59
CA ILE A 523 11.67 4.55 -5.66
C ILE A 523 12.32 4.75 -7.03
N VAL A 524 11.97 3.87 -7.96
CA VAL A 524 12.22 4.00 -9.39
C VAL A 524 10.88 4.29 -10.07
N PRO A 525 10.61 5.57 -10.37
CA PRO A 525 9.47 5.97 -11.16
C PRO A 525 9.45 5.26 -12.53
N GLU A 526 8.31 4.73 -12.92
CA GLU A 526 8.06 4.26 -14.28
C GLU A 526 7.42 5.35 -15.15
N ASP A 527 7.60 5.22 -16.46
CA ASP A 527 7.13 6.20 -17.46
C ASP A 527 6.14 5.59 -18.48
N ARG A 528 5.62 4.38 -18.22
CA ARG A 528 4.48 3.84 -19.00
C ARG A 528 3.29 4.80 -18.87
N ASP A 529 2.45 4.84 -19.90
CA ASP A 529 1.23 5.65 -19.80
C ASP A 529 0.24 5.02 -18.81
N VAL A 530 -0.74 5.83 -18.40
CA VAL A 530 -1.72 5.44 -17.38
C VAL A 530 -2.44 4.15 -17.77
N ASN A 531 -2.78 3.95 -19.05
CA ASN A 531 -3.52 2.78 -19.54
C ASN A 531 -2.66 1.52 -19.46
N ASP A 532 -1.41 1.57 -19.92
CA ASP A 532 -0.47 0.44 -19.79
C ASP A 532 -0.26 0.04 -18.33
N GLN A 533 -0.25 1.02 -17.42
CA GLN A 533 -0.17 0.76 -15.99
C GLN A 533 -1.44 0.14 -15.41
N ILE A 534 -2.63 0.55 -15.89
CA ILE A 534 -3.90 -0.10 -15.54
C ILE A 534 -3.87 -1.54 -16.03
N GLU A 535 -3.44 -1.75 -17.28
CA GLU A 535 -3.35 -3.05 -17.92
C GLU A 535 -2.43 -4.01 -17.15
N ALA A 536 -1.27 -3.50 -16.69
CA ALA A 536 -0.33 -4.26 -15.88
C ALA A 536 -0.86 -4.55 -14.46
N GLY A 537 -1.70 -3.67 -13.90
CA GLY A 537 -2.25 -3.81 -12.55
C GLY A 537 -1.23 -3.62 -11.42
N TRP A 538 -0.09 -3.01 -11.73
CA TRP A 538 0.92 -2.59 -10.76
C TRP A 538 1.58 -1.29 -11.25
N ARG A 539 2.03 -0.45 -10.30
CA ARG A 539 2.75 0.79 -10.60
C ARG A 539 3.96 0.99 -9.70
N GLN A 540 5.05 1.47 -10.33
CA GLN A 540 6.35 1.78 -9.74
C GLN A 540 7.11 0.54 -9.24
N THR A 541 8.40 0.70 -8.96
CA THR A 541 9.24 -0.30 -8.31
C THR A 541 10.29 0.40 -7.44
N PHE A 542 11.05 -0.36 -6.66
CA PHE A 542 12.18 0.17 -5.90
C PHE A 542 13.50 -0.22 -6.53
N SER A 543 14.53 0.59 -6.30
CA SER A 543 15.88 0.31 -6.75
C SER A 543 16.41 -0.95 -6.07
N LEU A 544 17.44 -1.56 -6.66
CA LEU A 544 18.27 -2.51 -5.92
C LEU A 544 18.87 -1.82 -4.67
N PRO A 545 19.10 -2.56 -3.58
CA PRO A 545 19.82 -2.06 -2.42
C PRO A 545 21.23 -1.63 -2.81
N ARG A 546 21.63 -0.43 -2.37
CA ARG A 546 22.95 0.14 -2.63
C ARG A 546 23.59 0.59 -1.32
N VAL A 547 24.92 0.51 -1.25
CA VAL A 547 25.71 1.05 -0.14
C VAL A 547 26.23 2.43 -0.55
N ALA A 548 26.06 3.41 0.34
CA ALA A 548 26.57 4.77 0.20
C ALA A 548 27.79 5.00 1.09
N ARG A 549 28.78 5.76 0.61
CA ARG A 549 29.95 6.18 1.39
C ARG A 549 30.40 7.58 1.02
N LEU A 550 30.91 8.34 1.97
CA LEU A 550 31.57 9.60 1.69
C LEU A 550 32.96 9.35 1.09
N LEU A 551 33.22 9.89 -0.08
CA LEU A 551 34.50 9.82 -0.79
C LEU A 551 35.43 10.95 -0.34
N GLY A 552 36.74 10.77 -0.58
CA GLY A 552 37.76 11.76 -0.20
C GLY A 552 37.66 13.10 -0.92
N ASP A 553 36.90 13.17 -2.02
CA ASP A 553 36.58 14.40 -2.76
C ASP A 553 35.27 15.07 -2.28
N GLY A 554 34.68 14.57 -1.19
CA GLY A 554 33.45 15.07 -0.61
C GLY A 554 32.19 14.75 -1.43
N GLN A 555 32.24 13.79 -2.34
CA GLN A 555 31.06 13.22 -3.00
C GLN A 555 30.55 11.97 -2.26
N ILE A 556 29.27 11.65 -2.40
CA ILE A 556 28.76 10.34 -2.02
C ILE A 556 29.02 9.37 -3.17
N GLY A 557 29.71 8.28 -2.86
CA GLY A 557 29.95 7.15 -3.75
C GLY A 557 28.99 6.02 -3.43
N HIS A 558 28.53 5.32 -4.47
CA HIS A 558 27.46 4.32 -4.38
C HIS A 558 27.92 3.03 -5.06
N TYR A 559 27.57 1.87 -4.52
CA TYR A 559 27.78 0.58 -5.18
C TYR A 559 26.64 -0.40 -4.85
N PRO A 560 26.33 -1.37 -5.75
CA PRO A 560 25.32 -2.40 -5.46
C PRO A 560 25.64 -3.14 -4.16
N HIS A 561 24.64 -3.41 -3.34
CA HIS A 561 24.84 -4.11 -2.08
C HIS A 561 25.45 -5.51 -2.34
N PRO A 562 26.47 -5.96 -1.58
CA PRO A 562 27.17 -7.22 -1.86
C PRO A 562 26.29 -8.46 -1.89
N ASN A 563 25.17 -8.48 -1.15
CA ASN A 563 24.24 -9.62 -1.16
C ASN A 563 23.58 -9.85 -2.52
N LEU A 564 23.55 -8.85 -3.42
CA LEU A 564 22.98 -9.02 -4.76
C LEU A 564 23.70 -10.07 -5.60
N CYS A 565 24.94 -10.44 -5.23
CA CYS A 565 25.63 -11.56 -5.86
C CYS A 565 24.86 -12.89 -5.77
N ARG A 566 23.92 -13.03 -4.82
CA ARG A 566 23.04 -14.20 -4.68
C ARG A 566 22.01 -14.35 -5.80
N LEU A 567 21.73 -13.28 -6.54
CA LEU A 567 20.86 -13.33 -7.72
C LEU A 567 21.55 -13.97 -8.93
N ARG A 568 22.89 -14.01 -8.93
CA ARG A 568 23.67 -14.56 -10.03
C ARG A 568 23.48 -16.08 -10.08
N GLN A 569 22.99 -16.57 -11.20
CA GLN A 569 22.81 -18.00 -11.46
C GLN A 569 23.87 -18.46 -12.46
N ASP A 570 23.62 -18.20 -13.74
CA ASP A 570 24.54 -18.49 -14.83
C ASP A 570 25.47 -17.31 -15.09
N SER A 571 26.71 -17.59 -15.48
CA SER A 571 27.70 -16.57 -15.85
C SER A 571 28.37 -16.91 -17.16
N VAL A 572 28.42 -15.93 -18.07
CA VAL A 572 29.25 -15.97 -19.27
C VAL A 572 30.44 -15.04 -19.05
N HIS A 573 31.65 -15.57 -19.25
CA HIS A 573 32.88 -14.80 -19.09
C HIS A 573 33.59 -14.61 -20.42
N ILE A 574 33.92 -13.36 -20.73
CA ILE A 574 34.54 -12.99 -22.01
C ILE A 574 35.70 -12.05 -21.71
N GLU A 575 36.91 -12.43 -22.14
CA GLU A 575 38.13 -11.65 -21.92
C GLU A 575 38.85 -11.34 -23.24
N ASN A 576 39.74 -10.34 -23.19
CA ASN A 576 40.73 -10.05 -24.23
C ASN A 576 40.13 -9.88 -25.63
N ARG A 577 38.99 -9.17 -25.71
CA ARG A 577 38.35 -8.80 -26.97
C ARG A 577 38.74 -7.40 -27.38
N THR A 578 39.07 -7.23 -28.66
CA THR A 578 39.33 -5.94 -29.27
C THR A 578 38.19 -5.60 -30.23
N ILE A 579 37.62 -4.42 -30.07
CA ILE A 579 36.57 -3.89 -30.95
C ILE A 579 37.21 -2.79 -31.80
N GLY A 580 37.17 -2.96 -33.12
CA GLY A 580 37.71 -1.98 -34.06
C GLY A 580 36.70 -0.88 -34.42
N PRO A 581 37.15 0.26 -34.96
CA PRO A 581 36.26 1.31 -35.44
C PRO A 581 35.24 0.77 -36.45
N GLY A 582 33.96 1.11 -36.26
CA GLY A 582 32.87 0.70 -37.17
C GLY A 582 32.50 -0.79 -37.09
N THR A 583 33.01 -1.52 -36.10
CA THR A 583 32.69 -2.94 -35.88
C THR A 583 31.81 -3.10 -34.65
N ASN A 584 30.99 -4.15 -34.64
CA ASN A 584 30.19 -4.55 -33.48
C ASN A 584 30.66 -5.92 -32.99
N PHE A 585 30.68 -6.09 -31.67
CA PHE A 585 30.81 -7.39 -31.03
C PHE A 585 29.48 -7.72 -30.36
N ASN A 586 28.73 -8.65 -30.95
CA ASN A 586 27.49 -9.14 -30.36
C ASN A 586 27.79 -10.23 -29.33
N LEU A 587 26.93 -10.36 -28.34
CA LEU A 587 27.01 -11.35 -27.26
C LEU A 587 25.87 -12.37 -27.41
N PRO A 588 25.92 -13.29 -28.39
CA PRO A 588 24.83 -14.22 -28.66
C PRO A 588 24.58 -15.21 -27.51
N GLU A 589 25.53 -15.36 -26.59
CA GLU A 589 25.38 -16.20 -25.41
C GLU A 589 24.51 -15.57 -24.32
N ILE A 590 24.17 -14.27 -24.45
CA ILE A 590 23.33 -13.53 -23.52
C ILE A 590 21.95 -13.34 -24.17
N GLU A 591 20.94 -13.98 -23.59
CA GLU A 591 19.54 -13.87 -24.01
C GLU A 591 18.66 -13.42 -22.84
N GLY A 592 17.45 -12.96 -23.15
CA GLY A 592 16.46 -12.53 -22.15
C GLY A 592 16.55 -11.06 -21.75
N ASN A 593 15.85 -10.72 -20.67
CA ASN A 593 15.69 -9.34 -20.18
C ASN A 593 16.09 -9.16 -18.71
N GLN A 594 16.81 -10.12 -18.14
CA GLN A 594 17.24 -10.13 -16.74
C GLN A 594 18.71 -10.57 -16.67
N TYR A 595 19.62 -9.63 -16.47
CA TYR A 595 21.05 -9.90 -16.40
C TYR A 595 21.78 -8.79 -15.64
N GLU A 596 22.95 -9.15 -15.12
CA GLU A 596 23.97 -8.24 -14.64
C GLU A 596 25.15 -8.28 -15.61
N ILE A 597 25.67 -7.11 -16.00
CA ILE A 597 26.84 -7.00 -16.87
C ILE A 597 27.92 -6.24 -16.11
N ASP A 598 29.02 -6.92 -15.80
CA ASP A 598 30.25 -6.31 -15.31
C ASP A 598 31.25 -6.25 -16.47
N VAL A 599 31.64 -5.03 -16.86
CA VAL A 599 32.46 -4.78 -18.05
C VAL A 599 33.58 -3.81 -17.70
N VAL A 600 34.81 -4.26 -17.95
CA VAL A 600 36.01 -3.43 -17.89
C VAL A 600 36.44 -3.12 -19.32
N LEU A 601 36.52 -1.83 -19.65
CA LEU A 601 36.93 -1.36 -20.97
C LEU A 601 38.25 -0.60 -20.88
N VAL A 602 39.13 -0.84 -21.84
CA VAL A 602 40.37 -0.08 -22.04
C VAL A 602 40.24 0.66 -23.37
N PRO A 603 39.60 1.83 -23.38
CA PRO A 603 39.36 2.59 -24.59
C PRO A 603 40.59 3.42 -24.99
N GLU A 604 40.80 3.59 -26.29
CA GLU A 604 41.74 4.59 -26.82
C GLU A 604 41.28 6.01 -26.46
N PRO A 605 42.21 6.97 -26.25
CA PRO A 605 41.85 8.37 -26.01
C PRO A 605 40.92 8.93 -27.09
N GLY A 606 39.80 9.53 -26.66
CA GLY A 606 38.80 10.09 -27.56
C GLY A 606 37.87 9.07 -28.23
N ALA A 607 37.91 7.79 -27.82
CA ALA A 607 36.98 6.79 -28.31
C ALA A 607 35.52 7.15 -27.98
N LYS A 608 34.64 6.73 -28.89
CA LYS A 608 33.18 6.77 -28.73
C LYS A 608 32.63 5.38 -29.01
N PHE A 609 31.85 4.84 -28.10
CA PHE A 609 31.26 3.51 -28.25
C PHE A 609 29.95 3.43 -27.46
N SER A 610 29.16 2.39 -27.76
CA SER A 610 27.89 2.13 -27.10
C SER A 610 27.80 0.66 -26.72
N LEU A 611 27.40 0.38 -25.49
CA LEU A 611 26.94 -0.95 -25.08
C LEU A 611 25.42 -1.02 -25.30
N GLN A 612 24.99 -1.82 -26.27
CA GLN A 612 23.57 -1.98 -26.60
C GLN A 612 22.98 -3.14 -25.81
N ILE A 613 22.01 -2.83 -24.94
CA ILE A 613 21.29 -3.81 -24.11
C ILE A 613 19.82 -3.89 -24.54
N LEU A 614 19.13 -4.96 -24.12
CA LEU A 614 17.73 -5.25 -24.46
C LEU A 614 17.44 -5.14 -25.97
N LYS A 615 18.41 -5.56 -26.77
CA LYS A 615 18.36 -5.47 -28.22
C LYS A 615 17.42 -6.51 -28.79
N ASN A 616 16.40 -6.08 -29.53
CA ASN A 616 15.46 -7.00 -30.17
C ASN A 616 16.10 -7.75 -31.36
N ALA A 617 15.42 -8.80 -31.83
CA ALA A 617 15.94 -9.69 -32.88
C ALA A 617 16.26 -8.97 -34.21
N THR A 618 15.55 -7.89 -34.53
CA THR A 618 15.78 -7.08 -35.74
C THR A 618 16.82 -5.98 -35.53
N ALA A 619 17.41 -5.84 -34.33
CA ALA A 619 18.31 -4.77 -33.95
C ALA A 619 17.72 -3.34 -34.12
N SER A 620 16.40 -3.23 -34.19
CA SER A 620 15.70 -1.96 -34.39
C SER A 620 15.31 -1.27 -33.09
N LEU A 621 15.30 -2.00 -31.97
CA LEU A 621 15.04 -1.49 -30.63
C LEU A 621 16.13 -2.01 -29.70
N PHE A 622 16.73 -1.11 -28.92
CA PHE A 622 17.73 -1.38 -27.88
C PHE A 622 17.82 -0.16 -26.96
N THR A 623 18.43 -0.31 -25.80
CA THR A 623 18.90 0.81 -24.97
C THR A 623 20.42 0.89 -25.09
N GLY A 624 20.94 2.07 -25.41
CA GLY A 624 22.37 2.33 -25.54
C GLY A 624 22.96 2.92 -24.26
N ILE A 625 24.02 2.29 -23.74
CA ILE A 625 24.89 2.92 -22.75
C ILE A 625 26.06 3.54 -23.53
N ASP A 626 25.96 4.85 -23.78
CA ASP A 626 26.85 5.58 -24.67
C ASP A 626 28.01 6.22 -23.88
N CYS A 627 29.24 5.92 -24.29
CA CYS A 627 30.45 6.52 -23.77
C CYS A 627 31.09 7.45 -24.80
N ASP A 628 31.34 8.70 -24.42
CA ASP A 628 32.06 9.69 -25.23
C ASP A 628 33.22 10.27 -24.43
N LEU A 629 34.43 9.76 -24.67
CA LEU A 629 35.64 10.21 -24.00
C LEU A 629 36.20 11.52 -24.56
N THR A 630 35.64 12.05 -25.65
CA THR A 630 36.03 13.39 -26.14
C THR A 630 35.52 14.51 -25.22
N ILE A 631 34.48 14.21 -24.44
CA ILE A 631 33.85 15.12 -23.48
C ILE A 631 33.71 14.50 -22.08
N ASN A 632 34.32 13.34 -21.84
CA ASN A 632 34.24 12.56 -20.59
C ASN A 632 32.79 12.32 -20.12
N ARG A 633 31.93 11.83 -21.01
CA ARG A 633 30.52 11.58 -20.73
C ARG A 633 30.17 10.10 -20.82
N LEU A 634 29.37 9.64 -19.86
CA LEU A 634 28.59 8.42 -19.94
C LEU A 634 27.10 8.81 -19.97
N GLY A 635 26.30 8.17 -20.81
CA GLY A 635 24.87 8.46 -20.94
C GLY A 635 24.05 7.23 -21.30
N LEU A 636 22.73 7.37 -21.18
CA LEU A 636 21.75 6.43 -21.69
C LEU A 636 21.05 7.05 -22.90
N ASN A 637 20.76 6.24 -23.92
CA ASN A 637 20.12 6.62 -25.18
C ASN A 637 19.06 5.59 -25.57
#